data_AF-A0A560W673-F1
#
_entry.id   AF-A0A560W673-F1
#
_cell.length_a   1.000
_cell.length_b   1.000
_cell.length_c   1.000
_cell.angle_alpha   90.00
_cell.angle_beta   90.00
_cell.angle_gamma   90.00
#
_symmetry.space_group_name_H-M   'P 1'
#
loop_
_entity.id
_entity.type
_entity.pdbx_description
1 polymer ?
#
loop_
_entity_poly.entity_id
_entity_poly.type
_entity_poly.pdbx_seq_one_letter_code
_entity_poly.pdbx_strand_id
1 'polypeptide(L)'
;MNADRRMTSEELLQELRAALDANTGWVPALCAPGGPAGLPADAGLSAVVGRLLEFASATEVPAPLAPILQRAAEAADMALVSEGAAMYGHLGAAYAYLTQARGLVDSDDL
;
A
#
# COMPACT_ATOMS: atom_id res chain seq x y z
N MET A 1 -15.59 -10.33 19.14
CA MET A 1 -14.35 -10.48 19.91
C MET A 1 -13.36 -11.25 19.04
N ASN A 2 -12.54 -10.55 18.25
CA ASN A 2 -11.44 -11.09 17.45
C ASN A 2 -10.41 -9.96 17.24
N ALA A 3 -9.98 -9.35 18.34
CA ALA A 3 -8.86 -8.42 18.34
C ALA A 3 -7.77 -9.12 19.14
N ASP A 4 -6.79 -9.73 18.45
CA ASP A 4 -5.39 -9.89 18.91
C ASP A 4 -4.53 -10.82 18.03
N ARG A 5 -5.00 -11.36 16.90
CA ARG A 5 -4.11 -12.14 16.05
C ARG A 5 -3.23 -11.21 15.22
N ARG A 6 -1.91 -11.28 15.44
CA ARG A 6 -0.92 -10.67 14.55
C ARG A 6 -1.07 -11.28 13.14
N MET A 7 -1.17 -10.42 12.15
CA MET A 7 -1.14 -10.84 10.74
C MET A 7 0.20 -11.50 10.43
N THR A 8 0.16 -12.45 9.50
CA THR A 8 1.33 -13.08 8.87
C THR A 8 1.88 -12.21 7.74
N SER A 9 3.10 -12.51 7.28
CA SER A 9 3.68 -11.83 6.11
C SER A 9 2.81 -11.94 4.85
N GLU A 10 2.14 -13.08 4.67
CA GLU A 10 1.25 -13.29 3.52
C GLU A 10 -0.01 -12.44 3.64
N GLU A 11 -0.66 -12.40 4.81
CA GLU A 11 -1.81 -11.55 5.06
C GLU A 11 -1.45 -10.06 4.88
N LEU A 12 -0.27 -9.63 5.37
CA LEU A 12 0.20 -8.26 5.14
C LEU A 12 0.34 -7.94 3.64
N LEU A 13 0.95 -8.85 2.86
CA LEU A 13 1.06 -8.67 1.41
C LEU A 13 -0.33 -8.64 0.73
N GLN A 14 -1.26 -9.49 1.17
CA GLN A 14 -2.63 -9.49 0.66
C GLN A 14 -3.33 -8.14 0.90
N GLU A 15 -3.14 -7.52 2.07
CA GLU A 15 -3.68 -6.18 2.34
C GLU A 15 -3.07 -5.11 1.44
N LEU A 16 -1.73 -5.14 1.23
CA LEU A 16 -1.07 -4.20 0.31
C LEU A 16 -1.64 -4.33 -1.11
N ARG A 17 -1.89 -5.56 -1.57
CA ARG A 17 -2.53 -5.81 -2.88
C ARG A 17 -3.95 -5.32 -2.91
N ALA A 18 -4.74 -5.62 -1.87
CA ALA A 18 -6.15 -5.24 -1.80
C ALA A 18 -6.33 -3.71 -1.88
N ALA A 19 -5.44 -2.94 -1.25
CA ALA A 19 -5.44 -1.49 -1.33
C ALA A 19 -5.19 -0.96 -2.77
N LEU A 20 -4.42 -1.71 -3.56
CA LEU A 20 -4.02 -1.37 -4.92
C LEU A 20 -4.83 -2.09 -6.00
N ASP A 21 -5.79 -2.95 -5.63
CA ASP A 21 -6.54 -3.77 -6.60
C ASP A 21 -7.23 -2.90 -7.66
N ALA A 22 -7.14 -3.30 -8.93
CA ALA A 22 -7.66 -2.52 -10.05
C ALA A 22 -9.17 -2.31 -10.01
N ASN A 23 -9.92 -3.20 -9.36
CA ASN A 23 -11.38 -3.19 -9.35
C ASN A 23 -11.95 -2.71 -8.01
N THR A 24 -11.30 -3.08 -6.90
CA THR A 24 -11.81 -2.80 -5.54
C THR A 24 -10.86 -1.96 -4.69
N GLY A 25 -9.66 -1.67 -5.19
CA GLY A 25 -8.64 -0.94 -4.45
C GLY A 25 -9.02 0.51 -4.24
N TRP A 26 -8.79 1.00 -3.02
CA TRP A 26 -9.11 2.37 -2.69
C TRP A 26 -8.10 3.37 -3.24
N VAL A 27 -6.83 2.98 -3.43
CA VAL A 27 -5.80 3.88 -3.97
C VAL A 27 -6.09 4.23 -5.43
N PRO A 28 -6.35 3.26 -6.34
CA PRO A 28 -6.78 3.58 -7.69
C PRO A 28 -8.11 4.34 -7.75
N ALA A 29 -9.08 3.98 -6.89
CA ALA A 29 -10.38 4.65 -6.84
C ALA A 29 -10.27 6.14 -6.49
N LEU A 30 -9.31 6.52 -5.64
CA LEU A 30 -9.06 7.91 -5.27
C LEU A 30 -8.53 8.75 -6.45
N CYS A 31 -7.77 8.13 -7.36
CA CYS A 31 -7.11 8.81 -8.47
C CYS A 31 -7.88 8.71 -9.78
N ALA A 32 -8.96 7.93 -9.81
CA ALA A 32 -9.74 7.69 -11.02
C ALA A 32 -10.49 8.95 -11.49
N PRO A 33 -10.72 9.13 -12.80
CA PRO A 33 -10.30 8.25 -13.90
C PRO A 33 -8.90 8.55 -14.47
N GLY A 34 -8.18 9.56 -13.95
CA GLY A 34 -6.95 10.08 -14.57
C GLY A 34 -5.64 9.45 -14.07
N GLY A 35 -5.67 8.79 -12.92
CA GLY A 35 -4.47 8.28 -12.26
C GLY A 35 -4.03 6.89 -12.73
N PRO A 36 -2.98 6.35 -12.09
CA PRO A 36 -2.46 5.02 -12.38
C PRO A 36 -3.53 3.93 -12.23
N ALA A 37 -3.46 2.91 -13.09
CA ALA A 37 -4.29 1.72 -12.94
C ALA A 37 -3.85 0.92 -11.69
N GLY A 38 -4.77 0.18 -11.07
CA GLY A 38 -4.43 -0.73 -10.00
C GLY A 38 -3.74 -2.02 -10.46
N LEU A 39 -3.55 -2.95 -9.54
CA LEU A 39 -2.91 -4.25 -9.75
C LEU A 39 -3.94 -5.38 -9.89
N PRO A 40 -3.58 -6.49 -10.56
CA PRO A 40 -4.35 -7.73 -10.44
C PRO A 40 -4.20 -8.34 -9.05
N ALA A 41 -5.21 -9.09 -8.61
CA ALA A 41 -5.31 -9.63 -7.25
C ALA A 41 -4.15 -10.56 -6.83
N ASP A 42 -3.44 -11.17 -7.79
CA ASP A 42 -2.33 -12.09 -7.57
C ASP A 42 -0.94 -11.45 -7.74
N ALA A 43 -0.86 -10.13 -7.93
CA ALA A 43 0.39 -9.42 -8.19
C ALA A 43 1.47 -9.64 -7.11
N GLY A 44 2.71 -9.95 -7.49
CA GLY A 44 3.83 -10.12 -6.54
C GLY A 44 4.19 -8.84 -5.77
N LEU A 45 4.97 -8.97 -4.69
CA LEU A 45 5.44 -7.83 -3.89
C LEU A 45 6.22 -6.80 -4.73
N SER A 46 6.97 -7.23 -5.75
CA SER A 46 7.68 -6.30 -6.65
C SER A 46 6.73 -5.42 -7.45
N ALA A 47 5.58 -5.96 -7.86
CA ALA A 47 4.54 -5.19 -8.54
C ALA A 47 3.85 -4.21 -7.58
N VAL A 48 3.66 -4.60 -6.31
CA VAL A 48 3.16 -3.71 -5.24
C VAL A 48 4.09 -2.51 -5.06
N VAL A 49 5.41 -2.74 -4.93
CA VAL A 49 6.40 -1.66 -4.80
C VAL A 49 6.33 -0.70 -5.98
N GLY A 50 6.43 -1.23 -7.21
CA GLY A 50 6.40 -0.42 -8.41
C GLY A 50 5.12 0.41 -8.51
N ARG A 51 3.98 -0.19 -8.14
CA ARG A 51 2.70 0.51 -8.19
C ARG A 51 2.57 1.60 -7.13
N LEU A 52 3.05 1.37 -5.92
CA LEU A 52 3.06 2.40 -4.87
C LEU A 52 3.90 3.62 -5.28
N LEU A 53 5.05 3.40 -5.92
CA LEU A 53 5.89 4.48 -6.47
C LEU A 53 5.19 5.25 -7.58
N GLU A 54 4.50 4.54 -8.47
CA GLU A 54 3.72 5.13 -9.56
C GLU A 54 2.62 6.05 -9.01
N PHE A 55 1.85 5.58 -8.00
CA PHE A 55 0.87 6.43 -7.32
C PHE A 55 1.53 7.58 -6.56
N ALA A 56 2.61 7.34 -5.82
CA ALA A 56 3.29 8.40 -5.06
C ALA A 56 3.79 9.55 -5.95
N SER A 57 4.05 9.28 -7.23
CA SER A 57 4.51 10.26 -8.22
C SER A 57 3.40 10.81 -9.11
N ALA A 58 2.18 10.29 -9.01
CA ALA A 58 1.06 10.68 -9.87
C ALA A 58 0.48 12.03 -9.43
N THR A 59 0.17 12.89 -10.40
CA THR A 59 -0.42 14.22 -10.17
C THR A 59 -1.83 14.15 -9.61
N GLU A 60 -2.51 13.03 -9.80
CA GLU A 60 -3.87 12.77 -9.34
C GLU A 60 -3.91 12.34 -7.87
N VAL A 61 -2.77 11.99 -7.28
CA VAL A 61 -2.69 11.68 -5.85
C VAL A 61 -2.67 12.98 -5.05
N PRO A 62 -3.52 13.11 -4.01
CA PRO A 62 -3.48 14.24 -3.09
C PRO A 62 -2.08 14.44 -2.49
N ALA A 63 -1.59 15.69 -2.49
CA ALA A 63 -0.25 16.03 -2.04
C ALA A 63 0.11 15.50 -0.62
N PRO A 64 -0.81 15.45 0.36
CA PRO A 64 -0.51 14.86 1.67
C PRO A 64 -0.26 13.35 1.63
N LEU A 65 -0.83 12.62 0.66
CA LEU A 65 -0.72 11.17 0.54
C LEU A 65 0.53 10.72 -0.19
N ALA A 66 0.99 11.47 -1.19
CA ALA A 66 2.19 11.16 -1.97
C ALA A 66 3.41 10.75 -1.10
N PRO A 67 3.83 11.52 -0.07
CA PRO A 67 4.96 11.13 0.77
C PRO A 67 4.69 9.93 1.68
N ILE A 68 3.43 9.57 1.95
CA ILE A 68 3.07 8.39 2.74
C ILE A 68 3.11 7.14 1.86
N LEU A 69 2.57 7.23 0.64
CA LEU A 69 2.65 6.17 -0.37
C LEU A 69 4.11 5.88 -0.75
N GLN A 70 4.95 6.92 -0.86
CA GLN A 70 6.38 6.78 -1.08
C GLN A 70 7.05 5.96 0.04
N ARG A 71 6.75 6.27 1.31
CA ARG A 71 7.27 5.49 2.45
C ARG A 71 6.76 4.06 2.50
N ALA A 72 5.50 3.85 2.11
CA ALA A 72 4.95 2.51 1.96
C ALA A 72 5.72 1.71 0.90
N ALA A 73 6.04 2.34 -0.23
CA ALA A 73 6.83 1.74 -1.29
C ALA A 73 8.25 1.38 -0.83
N GLU A 74 8.94 2.30 -0.16
CA GLU A 74 10.30 2.10 0.38
C GLU A 74 10.32 0.94 1.39
N ALA A 75 9.34 0.88 2.29
CA ALA A 75 9.22 -0.23 3.23
C ALA A 75 8.96 -1.57 2.51
N ALA A 76 8.09 -1.59 1.51
CA ALA A 76 7.82 -2.78 0.71
C ALA A 76 9.04 -3.21 -0.13
N ASP A 77 9.86 -2.26 -0.61
CA ASP A 77 11.09 -2.54 -1.33
C ASP A 77 12.14 -3.18 -0.42
N MET A 78 12.30 -2.66 0.80
CA MET A 78 13.15 -3.29 1.81
C MET A 78 12.71 -4.71 2.17
N ALA A 79 11.40 -5.00 2.11
CA ALA A 79 10.90 -6.36 2.30
C ALA A 79 11.29 -7.32 1.16
N LEU A 80 11.48 -6.86 -0.09
CA LEU A 80 11.90 -7.71 -1.21
C LEU A 80 13.28 -8.34 -1.01
N VAL A 81 14.17 -7.62 -0.35
CA VAL A 81 15.58 -8.02 -0.15
C VAL A 81 15.83 -8.59 1.24
N SER A 82 14.79 -8.70 2.07
CA SER A 82 14.87 -9.17 3.45
C SER A 82 14.28 -10.56 3.60
N GLU A 83 14.66 -11.26 4.67
CA GLU A 83 14.14 -12.59 4.99
C GLU A 83 13.58 -12.65 6.42
N GLY A 84 12.71 -13.63 6.68
CA GLY A 84 12.19 -13.95 8.01
C GLY A 84 11.58 -12.76 8.75
N ALA A 85 12.09 -12.47 9.95
CA ALA A 85 11.57 -11.42 10.82
C ALA A 85 11.77 -10.00 10.25
N ALA A 86 12.85 -9.76 9.49
CA ALA A 86 13.11 -8.47 8.87
C ALA A 86 12.10 -8.20 7.74
N MET A 87 11.87 -9.18 6.87
CA MET A 87 10.83 -9.10 5.83
C MET A 87 9.47 -8.80 6.45
N TYR A 88 9.10 -9.53 7.52
CA TYR A 88 7.86 -9.29 8.25
C TYR A 88 7.76 -7.86 8.79
N GLY A 89 8.82 -7.35 9.42
CA GLY A 89 8.83 -5.97 9.95
C GLY A 89 8.66 -4.91 8.87
N HIS A 90 9.31 -5.10 7.72
CA HIS A 90 9.20 -4.19 6.58
C HIS A 90 7.79 -4.22 5.93
N LEU A 91 7.19 -5.41 5.79
CA LEU A 91 5.79 -5.54 5.35
C LEU A 91 4.81 -4.88 6.33
N GLY A 92 5.04 -5.05 7.63
CA GLY A 92 4.25 -4.41 8.68
C GLY A 92 4.33 -2.88 8.62
N ALA A 93 5.52 -2.33 8.35
CA ALA A 93 5.71 -0.90 8.17
C ALA A 93 5.01 -0.38 6.90
N ALA A 94 5.12 -1.10 5.77
CA ALA A 94 4.41 -0.75 4.54
C ALA A 94 2.88 -0.70 4.76
N TYR A 95 2.34 -1.72 5.45
CA TYR A 95 0.93 -1.77 5.79
C TYR A 95 0.52 -0.63 6.72
N ALA A 96 1.32 -0.32 7.75
CA ALA A 96 1.06 0.80 8.64
C ALA A 96 0.96 2.14 7.89
N TYR A 97 1.86 2.41 6.93
CA TYR A 97 1.76 3.60 6.09
C TYR A 97 0.48 3.64 5.24
N LEU A 98 0.03 2.50 4.68
CA LEU A 98 -1.25 2.46 3.98
C LEU A 98 -2.45 2.70 4.90
N THR A 99 -2.43 2.17 6.12
CA THR A 99 -3.50 2.46 7.09
C THR A 99 -3.51 3.93 7.51
N GLN A 100 -2.33 4.55 7.65
CA GLN A 100 -2.21 5.98 7.91
C GLN A 100 -2.77 6.81 6.74
N ALA A 101 -2.39 6.48 5.51
CA ALA A 101 -2.91 7.14 4.31
C ALA A 101 -4.44 6.99 4.22
N ARG A 102 -4.97 5.80 4.51
CA ARG A 102 -6.41 5.54 4.53
C ARG A 102 -7.13 6.37 5.58
N GLY A 103 -6.56 6.48 6.79
CA GLY A 103 -7.11 7.31 7.86
C GLY A 103 -7.21 8.79 7.48
N LEU A 104 -6.26 9.33 6.70
CA LEU A 104 -6.34 10.70 6.19
C LEU A 104 -7.48 10.88 5.17
N VAL A 105 -7.66 9.91 4.28
CA VAL A 105 -8.79 9.90 3.33
C VAL A 105 -10.12 9.90 4.06
N ASP A 106 -10.27 9.05 5.07
CA ASP A 106 -11.52 8.92 5.83
C ASP A 106 -11.78 10.12 6.79
N SER A 107 -10.77 10.97 7.03
CA SER A 107 -10.88 12.15 7.91
C SER A 107 -11.24 13.45 7.19
N ASP A 108 -11.46 13.44 5.86
CA ASP A 108 -11.72 14.63 5.02
C ASP A 108 -10.58 15.69 5.08
N ASP A 109 -9.38 15.32 5.52
CA ASP A 109 -8.21 16.20 5.71
C ASP A 109 -7.27 16.24 4.48
N LEU A 110 -7.82 16.11 3.26
CA LEU A 110 -7.05 16.03 1.99
C LEU A 110 -7.19 17.25 1.07
#